data_AF-A0A4Q4CTS3-F1
#
_entry.id   AF-A0A4Q4CTS3-F1
#
_cell.length_a   1.000
_cell.length_b   1.000
_cell.length_c   1.000
_cell.angle_alpha   90.00
_cell.angle_beta   90.00
_cell.angle_gamma   90.00
#
_symmetry.space_group_name_H-M   'P 1'
#
loop_
_entity.id
_entity.type
_entity.pdbx_description
1 polymer ?
#
loop_
_entity_poly.entity_id
_entity_poly.type
_entity_poly.pdbx_seq_one_letter_code
_entity_poly.pdbx_strand_id
1 'polypeptide(L)'
;MHLDHVTFAAGPDGLTAATEQIEKLLGASFLDGGAHPRFGTRNMVLPLKNQQYLEIVEVLDHPAAEKAAFGQAVRERTDAGGGWLGWCISVDDIEEVERRIGRHAVPGNRRRPDGFNLEWVQIGTSGMRADPQL
;
A
#
# COMPACT_ATOMS: atom_id res chain seq x y z
N MET A 1 14.41 -6.74 11.16
CA MET A 1 13.23 -7.06 10.34
C MET A 1 11.99 -7.12 11.21
N HIS A 2 10.96 -6.33 10.92
CA HIS A 2 9.68 -6.37 11.62
C HIS A 2 8.53 -6.10 10.64
N LEU A 3 7.34 -6.58 10.96
CA LEU A 3 6.14 -6.21 10.19
C LEU A 3 5.97 -4.69 10.24
N ASP A 4 5.85 -4.09 9.06
CA ASP A 4 5.61 -2.66 8.88
C ASP A 4 4.11 -2.41 8.73
N HIS A 5 3.47 -3.02 7.73
CA HIS A 5 2.04 -2.90 7.53
C HIS A 5 1.44 -4.07 6.77
N VAL A 6 0.10 -4.13 6.83
CA VAL A 6 -0.73 -4.96 5.96
C VAL A 6 -1.61 -4.06 5.09
N THR A 7 -1.78 -4.45 3.83
CA THR A 7 -2.49 -3.66 2.82
C THR A 7 -3.80 -4.34 2.44
N PHE A 8 -4.87 -3.56 2.47
CA PHE A 8 -6.21 -3.90 2.00
C PHE A 8 -6.56 -3.02 0.80
N ALA A 9 -6.82 -3.62 -0.36
CA ALA A 9 -7.31 -2.88 -1.52
C ALA A 9 -8.80 -2.60 -1.39
N ALA A 10 -9.20 -1.35 -1.60
CA ALA A 10 -10.60 -0.96 -1.69
C ALA A 10 -11.28 -1.70 -2.86
N GLY A 11 -12.53 -2.09 -2.66
CA GLY A 11 -13.36 -2.65 -3.73
C GLY A 11 -13.88 -1.57 -4.68
N PRO A 12 -14.75 -1.94 -5.63
CA PRO A 12 -15.28 -1.03 -6.65
C PRO A 12 -16.05 0.18 -6.08
N ASP A 13 -16.55 0.09 -4.85
CA ASP A 13 -17.22 1.18 -4.14
C ASP A 13 -16.24 2.28 -3.64
N GLY A 14 -14.94 2.05 -3.80
CA GLY A 14 -13.89 3.03 -3.59
C GLY A 14 -13.39 3.16 -2.16
N LEU A 15 -12.39 4.03 -1.98
CA LEU A 15 -11.64 4.17 -0.73
C LEU A 15 -12.51 4.54 0.48
N THR A 16 -13.44 5.49 0.29
CA THR A 16 -14.30 5.98 1.37
C THR A 16 -15.19 4.87 1.91
N ALA A 17 -15.90 4.15 1.04
CA ALA A 17 -16.80 3.06 1.45
C ALA A 17 -16.04 1.93 2.16
N ALA A 18 -14.88 1.52 1.62
CA ALA A 18 -14.03 0.50 2.24
C ALA A 18 -13.54 0.94 3.62
N THR A 19 -13.15 2.21 3.76
CA THR A 19 -12.68 2.77 5.03
C THR A 19 -13.80 2.80 6.07
N GLU A 20 -14.96 3.34 5.75
CA GLU A 20 -16.11 3.39 6.66
C GLU A 20 -16.53 1.99 7.14
N GLN A 21 -16.52 1.00 6.24
CA GLN A 21 -16.83 -0.38 6.61
C GLN A 21 -15.81 -0.96 7.58
N ILE A 22 -14.52 -0.79 7.31
CA ILE A 22 -13.44 -1.33 8.16
C ILE A 22 -13.38 -0.59 9.50
N GLU A 23 -13.57 0.73 9.51
CA GLU A 23 -13.68 1.53 10.74
C GLU A 23 -14.79 1.00 11.66
N LYS A 24 -15.96 0.70 11.09
CA LYS A 24 -17.09 0.13 11.84
C LYS A 24 -16.76 -1.24 12.43
N LEU A 25 -16.02 -2.08 11.70
CA LEU A 25 -15.63 -3.41 12.16
C LEU A 25 -14.57 -3.37 13.26
N LEU A 26 -13.63 -2.43 13.16
CA LEU A 26 -12.50 -2.31 14.10
C LEU A 26 -12.81 -1.39 15.28
N GLY A 27 -13.81 -0.52 15.18
CA GLY A 27 -14.11 0.51 16.18
C GLY A 27 -13.01 1.57 16.29
N ALA A 28 -12.28 1.85 15.20
CA ALA A 28 -11.16 2.78 15.16
C ALA A 28 -11.16 3.58 13.86
N SER A 29 -10.75 4.85 13.91
CA SER A 29 -10.73 5.74 12.75
C SER A 29 -9.38 5.73 12.02
N PHE A 30 -9.44 5.82 10.69
CA PHE A 30 -8.27 5.95 9.83
C PHE A 30 -7.95 7.43 9.58
N LEU A 31 -6.68 7.69 9.34
CA LEU A 31 -6.15 8.99 8.93
C LEU A 31 -6.02 9.02 7.41
N ASP A 32 -6.27 10.19 6.81
CA ASP A 32 -5.95 10.40 5.39
C ASP A 32 -4.43 10.33 5.23
N GLY A 33 -4.03 9.27 4.52
CA GLY A 33 -2.65 8.99 4.24
C GLY A 33 -2.10 9.83 3.09
N GLY A 34 -2.94 10.12 2.10
CA GLY A 34 -2.61 10.89 0.92
C GLY A 34 -2.28 10.06 -0.31
N ALA A 35 -1.79 10.74 -1.35
CA ALA A 35 -1.60 10.17 -2.68
C ALA A 35 -0.17 9.68 -2.91
N HIS A 36 -0.03 8.57 -3.62
CA HIS A 36 1.22 7.96 -4.09
C HIS A 36 1.48 8.33 -5.56
N PRO A 37 2.24 9.40 -5.88
CA PRO A 37 2.35 9.88 -7.25
C PRO A 37 3.02 8.87 -8.18
N ARG A 38 4.00 8.11 -7.66
CA ARG A 38 4.74 7.09 -8.41
C ARG A 38 3.92 5.83 -8.70
N PHE A 39 2.89 5.55 -7.90
CA PHE A 39 2.09 4.34 -8.02
C PHE A 39 0.69 4.60 -8.58
N GLY A 40 0.26 5.85 -8.64
CA GLY A 40 -1.10 6.19 -9.06
C GLY A 40 -2.15 5.61 -8.10
N THR A 41 -1.88 5.65 -6.80
CA THR A 41 -2.82 5.17 -5.76
C THR A 41 -2.96 6.22 -4.66
N ARG A 42 -3.92 6.07 -3.76
CA ARG A 42 -4.03 6.83 -2.50
C ARG A 42 -4.49 5.91 -1.38
N ASN A 43 -4.27 6.30 -0.14
CA ASN A 43 -4.61 5.44 1.00
C ASN A 43 -5.19 6.16 2.22
N MET A 44 -5.84 5.36 3.05
CA MET A 44 -6.17 5.65 4.44
C MET A 44 -5.28 4.77 5.33
N VAL A 45 -4.83 5.31 6.46
CA VAL A 45 -3.91 4.62 7.38
C VAL A 45 -4.48 4.57 8.79
N LEU A 46 -4.51 3.39 9.40
CA LEU A 46 -4.77 3.21 10.83
C LEU A 46 -3.45 2.89 11.54
N PRO A 47 -2.86 3.85 12.27
CA PRO A 47 -1.67 3.60 13.05
C PRO A 47 -1.93 2.61 14.18
N LEU A 48 -1.00 1.68 14.38
CA LEU A 48 -0.99 0.70 15.45
C LEU A 48 0.22 0.94 16.37
N LYS A 49 0.45 0.02 17.31
CA LYS A 49 1.64 0.05 18.17
C LYS A 49 2.89 -0.28 17.35
N ASN A 50 4.06 0.07 17.89
CA ASN A 50 5.36 -0.33 17.34
C ASN A 50 5.59 0.11 15.88
N GLN A 51 5.08 1.29 15.51
CA GLN A 51 5.21 1.85 14.15
C GLN A 51 4.50 1.04 13.05
N GLN A 52 3.63 0.10 13.44
CA GLN A 52 2.84 -0.68 12.49
C GLN A 52 1.61 0.07 12.04
N TYR A 53 1.05 -0.30 10.89
CA TYR A 53 -0.24 0.24 10.46
C TYR A 53 -1.05 -0.71 9.58
N LEU A 54 -2.36 -0.47 9.51
CA LEU A 54 -3.22 -1.01 8.46
C LEU A 54 -3.36 0.05 7.37
N GLU A 55 -3.12 -0.35 6.13
CA GLU A 55 -3.32 0.48 4.94
C GLU A 55 -4.58 0.04 4.19
N ILE A 56 -5.50 0.96 3.93
CA ILE A 56 -6.55 0.77 2.91
C ILE A 56 -6.15 1.59 1.71
N VAL A 57 -5.99 0.96 0.55
CA VAL A 57 -5.47 1.60 -0.66
C VAL A 57 -6.47 1.51 -1.80
N GLU A 58 -6.57 2.58 -2.58
CA GLU A 58 -7.35 2.63 -3.82
C GLU A 58 -6.44 3.04 -4.96
N VAL A 59 -6.68 2.44 -6.13
CA VAL A 59 -6.04 2.85 -7.37
C VAL A 59 -6.73 4.09 -7.96
N LEU A 60 -5.94 5.06 -8.41
CA LEU A 60 -6.45 6.24 -9.10
C LEU A 60 -6.54 5.96 -10.60
N ASP A 61 -7.41 6.70 -11.29
CA ASP A 61 -7.37 6.80 -12.75
C ASP A 61 -6.18 7.71 -13.15
N HIS A 62 -4.98 7.14 -13.11
CA HIS A 62 -3.73 7.85 -13.34
C HIS A 62 -2.74 6.98 -14.14
N PRO A 63 -2.05 7.53 -15.16
CA PRO A 63 -1.14 6.74 -16.00
C PRO A 63 -0.01 6.02 -15.26
N ALA A 64 0.35 6.47 -14.06
CA ALA A 64 1.32 5.78 -13.22
C ALA A 64 0.82 4.40 -12.74
N ALA A 65 -0.48 4.27 -12.46
CA ALA A 65 -1.07 3.01 -12.00
C ALA A 65 -0.97 1.91 -13.06
N GLU A 66 -1.04 2.28 -14.34
CA GLU A 66 -0.92 1.35 -15.47
C GLU A 66 0.50 0.81 -15.66
N LYS A 67 1.50 1.47 -15.07
CA LYS A 67 2.92 1.10 -15.23
C LYS A 67 3.53 0.53 -13.95
N ALA A 68 3.11 1.03 -12.81
CA ALA A 68 3.64 0.62 -11.51
C ALA A 68 3.05 -0.72 -11.10
N ALA A 69 3.91 -1.69 -10.75
CA ALA A 69 3.46 -3.03 -10.34
C ALA A 69 2.47 -2.98 -9.16
N PHE A 70 2.69 -2.08 -8.20
CA PHE A 70 1.76 -1.88 -7.09
C PHE A 70 0.41 -1.31 -7.54
N GLY A 71 0.42 -0.29 -8.42
CA GLY A 71 -0.82 0.27 -8.97
C GLY A 71 -1.65 -0.77 -9.74
N GLN A 72 -0.98 -1.61 -10.55
CA GLN A 72 -1.61 -2.74 -11.24
C GLN A 72 -2.19 -3.76 -10.26
N ALA A 73 -1.44 -4.16 -9.23
CA ALA A 73 -1.90 -5.12 -8.23
C ALA A 73 -3.12 -4.59 -7.45
N VAL A 74 -3.12 -3.31 -7.07
CA VAL A 74 -4.27 -2.67 -6.42
C VAL A 74 -5.46 -2.64 -7.37
N ARG A 75 -5.29 -2.29 -8.65
CA ARG A 75 -6.38 -2.29 -9.64
C ARG A 75 -6.98 -3.69 -9.82
N GLU A 76 -6.15 -4.69 -10.07
CA GLU A 76 -6.58 -6.09 -10.21
C GLU A 76 -7.34 -6.56 -8.98
N ARG A 77 -6.91 -6.17 -7.77
CA ARG A 77 -7.61 -6.53 -6.53
C ARG A 77 -8.92 -5.78 -6.36
N THR A 78 -8.97 -4.49 -6.70
CA THR A 78 -10.20 -3.68 -6.73
C THR A 78 -11.22 -4.30 -7.67
N ASP A 79 -10.82 -4.66 -8.89
CA ASP A 79 -11.68 -5.29 -9.91
C ASP A 79 -12.18 -6.67 -9.47
N ALA A 80 -11.42 -7.37 -8.63
CA ALA A 80 -11.82 -8.63 -7.98
C ALA A 80 -12.69 -8.45 -6.73
N GLY A 81 -13.21 -7.24 -6.46
CA GLY A 81 -14.09 -6.94 -5.32
C GLY A 81 -13.39 -6.35 -4.09
N GLY A 82 -12.09 -6.06 -4.17
CA GLY A 82 -11.28 -5.59 -3.04
C GLY A 82 -10.86 -6.72 -2.09
N GLY A 83 -10.17 -6.36 -1.01
CA GLY A 83 -9.72 -7.30 0.02
C GLY A 83 -8.24 -7.18 0.36
N TRP A 84 -7.74 -8.11 1.17
CA TRP A 84 -6.31 -8.21 1.48
C TRP A 84 -5.47 -8.35 0.21
N LEU A 85 -4.34 -7.64 0.18
CA LEU A 85 -3.43 -7.58 -0.95
C LEU A 85 -2.02 -8.07 -0.60
N GLY A 86 -1.52 -7.75 0.59
CA GLY A 86 -0.17 -8.12 0.99
C GLY A 86 0.29 -7.51 2.31
N TRP A 87 1.56 -7.73 2.62
CA TRP A 87 2.23 -7.25 3.82
C TRP A 87 3.65 -6.79 3.48
N CYS A 88 4.16 -5.87 4.28
CA CYS A 88 5.49 -5.29 4.11
C CYS A 88 6.34 -5.52 5.36
N ILE A 89 7.62 -5.79 5.15
CA ILE A 89 8.62 -5.91 6.23
C ILE A 89 9.58 -4.74 6.16
N SER A 90 9.73 -4.06 7.28
CA SER A 90 10.76 -3.05 7.48
C SER A 90 12.07 -3.72 7.90
N VAL A 91 13.16 -3.29 7.27
CA VAL A 91 14.52 -3.78 7.48
C VAL A 91 15.46 -2.60 7.70
N ASP A 92 16.47 -2.81 8.54
CA ASP A 92 17.45 -1.75 8.84
C ASP A 92 18.42 -1.53 7.67
N ASP A 93 18.70 -2.57 6.89
CA ASP A 93 19.54 -2.54 5.68
C ASP A 93 18.83 -3.24 4.51
N ILE A 94 18.39 -2.46 3.53
CA ILE A 94 17.71 -2.98 2.34
C ILE A 94 18.70 -3.61 1.34
N GLU A 95 19.99 -3.26 1.38
CA GLU A 95 20.99 -3.77 0.44
C GLU A 95 21.18 -5.29 0.58
N GLU A 96 21.05 -5.82 1.80
CA GLU A 96 21.07 -7.26 2.01
C GLU A 96 19.90 -7.96 1.31
N VAL A 97 18.71 -7.34 1.34
CA VAL A 97 17.53 -7.85 0.64
C VAL A 97 17.70 -7.73 -0.87
N GLU A 98 18.26 -6.63 -1.37
CA GLU A 98 18.60 -6.46 -2.79
C GLU A 98 19.55 -7.56 -3.29
N ARG A 99 20.61 -7.86 -2.53
CA ARG A 99 21.57 -8.95 -2.86
C ARG A 99 20.88 -10.31 -2.94
N ARG A 100 19.95 -10.60 -2.02
CA ARG A 100 19.21 -11.86 -1.98
C ARG A 100 18.18 -11.98 -3.11
N ILE A 101 17.50 -10.89 -3.46
CA ILE A 101 16.49 -10.85 -4.53
C ILE A 101 17.15 -10.71 -5.92
N GLY A 102 18.39 -10.20 -5.99
CA GLY A 102 19.11 -9.95 -7.23
C GLY A 102 18.56 -8.76 -8.03
N ARG A 103 17.91 -7.79 -7.36
CA ARG A 103 17.33 -6.58 -7.97
C ARG A 103 17.54 -5.39 -7.03
N HIS A 104 17.57 -4.19 -7.60
CA HIS A 104 17.60 -2.96 -6.80
C HIS A 104 16.21 -2.57 -6.31
N ALA A 105 16.17 -2.03 -5.11
CA ALA A 105 15.05 -1.32 -4.54
C ALA A 105 14.78 -0.05 -5.35
N VAL A 106 13.54 0.42 -5.25
CA VAL A 106 13.05 1.59 -5.97
C VAL A 106 12.51 2.61 -4.97
N PRO A 107 12.64 3.92 -5.27
CA PRO A 107 12.10 4.95 -4.40
C PRO A 107 10.56 4.97 -4.46
N GLY A 108 9.95 5.12 -3.30
CA GLY A 108 8.52 5.38 -3.12
C GLY A 108 8.31 6.73 -2.44
N ASN A 109 7.16 7.35 -2.70
CA ASN A 109 6.75 8.54 -1.98
C ASN A 109 5.23 8.68 -1.88
N ARG A 110 4.78 9.39 -0.85
CA ARG A 110 3.39 9.75 -0.62
C ARG A 110 3.29 11.19 -0.13
N ARG A 111 2.35 11.95 -0.70
CA ARG A 111 2.07 13.32 -0.27
C ARG A 111 0.86 13.34 0.65
N ARG A 112 1.07 13.73 1.90
CA ARG A 112 0.04 13.90 2.92
C ARG A 112 -0.80 15.16 2.69
N PRO A 113 -2.03 15.25 3.26
CA PRO A 113 -2.87 16.44 3.16
C PRO A 113 -2.24 17.72 3.73
N ASP A 114 -1.36 17.58 4.74
CA ASP A 114 -0.59 18.68 5.32
C ASP A 114 0.56 19.19 4.41
N GLY A 115 0.71 18.59 3.23
CA GLY A 115 1.73 18.93 2.24
C GLY A 115 3.06 18.19 2.43
N PHE A 116 3.24 17.43 3.52
CA PHE A 116 4.46 16.67 3.77
C PHE A 116 4.64 15.55 2.74
N ASN A 117 5.82 15.49 2.14
CA ASN A 117 6.22 14.39 1.26
C ASN A 117 7.00 13.34 2.06
N LEU A 118 6.38 12.19 2.29
CA LEU A 118 7.03 11.05 2.92
C LEU A 118 7.71 10.20 1.85
N GLU A 119 8.95 9.80 2.09
CA GLU A 119 9.80 9.08 1.14
C GLU A 119 10.33 7.80 1.76
N TRP A 120 10.52 6.77 0.93
CA TRP A 120 11.09 5.49 1.33
C TRP A 120 11.74 4.77 0.13
N VAL A 121 12.34 3.62 0.39
CA VAL A 121 12.81 2.67 -0.62
C VAL A 121 12.14 1.31 -0.40
N GLN A 122 11.85 0.60 -1.48
CA GLN A 122 11.14 -0.67 -1.41
C GLN A 122 11.57 -1.64 -2.50
N ILE A 123 11.36 -2.93 -2.27
CA ILE A 123 11.62 -4.01 -3.22
C ILE A 123 10.55 -5.10 -3.06
N GLY A 124 10.30 -5.88 -4.11
CA GLY A 124 9.40 -7.04 -4.04
C GLY A 124 7.95 -6.78 -4.45
N THR A 125 7.56 -5.55 -4.78
CA THR A 125 6.18 -5.19 -5.17
C THR A 125 5.68 -5.90 -6.44
N SER A 126 6.57 -6.32 -7.34
CA SER A 126 6.18 -7.13 -8.51
C SER A 126 5.63 -8.51 -8.12
N GLY A 127 5.98 -9.03 -6.95
CA GLY A 127 5.46 -10.29 -6.44
C GLY A 127 4.02 -10.20 -5.92
N MET A 128 3.50 -9.00 -5.64
CA MET A 128 2.13 -8.82 -5.11
C MET A 128 1.03 -9.22 -6.11
N ARG A 129 1.36 -9.34 -7.40
CA ARG A 129 0.47 -9.88 -8.43
C ARG A 129 0.48 -11.41 -8.47
N ALA A 130 1.49 -12.05 -7.88
CA ALA A 130 1.58 -13.49 -7.79
C ALA A 130 0.81 -13.96 -6.55
N ASP A 131 -0.46 -14.27 -6.78
CA ASP A 131 -1.45 -14.75 -5.81
C ASP A 131 -1.79 -13.78 -4.66
N PRO A 132 -2.91 -13.03 -4.75
CA PRO A 132 -3.32 -12.08 -3.71
C PRO A 132 -3.76 -12.73 -2.38
N GLN A 133 -3.69 -14.07 -2.24
CA GLN A 133 -4.18 -14.80 -1.05
C GLN A 133 -3.25 -15.93 -0.55
N LEU A 134 -2.01 -16.05 -1.05
CA LEU A 134 -1.03 -17.02 -0.53
C LEU A 134 -0.08 -16.43 0.53
#